data_AF-A0A7C8YIV6-F1
#
_entry.id   AF-A0A7C8YIV6-F1
#
_cell.length_a   1.000
_cell.length_b   1.000
_cell.length_c   1.000
_cell.angle_alpha   90.00
_cell.angle_beta   90.00
_cell.angle_gamma   90.00
#
_symmetry.space_group_name_H-M   'P 1'
#
loop_
_entity.id
_entity.type
_entity.pdbx_description
1 polymer ?
#
loop_
_entity_poly.entity_id
_entity_poly.type
_entity_poly.pdbx_seq_one_letter_code
_entity_poly.pdbx_strand_id
1 'polypeptide(L)'
;CALPILLVSGMKEAGQMHTFQPPFRYFVVDAFTSQALKGNPAVVVMLEEEKENEWLQGVAQEFNLLTCFLIMTNFNSLQVTSKNPRFHLRWFAPTLEVYT
;
A
#
# COMPACT_ATOMS: atom_id res chain seq x y z
N CYS A 1 9.01 14.45 -7.34
CA CYS A 1 9.36 13.19 -8.03
C CYS A 1 9.48 12.09 -6.99
N ALA A 2 8.43 11.30 -6.75
CA ALA A 2 8.49 10.17 -5.82
C ALA A 2 8.88 8.92 -6.62
N LEU A 3 10.02 8.32 -6.31
CA LEU A 3 10.40 7.02 -6.86
C LEU A 3 9.69 5.92 -6.06
N PRO A 4 9.23 4.83 -6.69
CA PRO A 4 8.65 3.72 -5.96
C PRO A 4 9.73 3.06 -5.13
N ILE A 5 9.54 3.01 -3.82
CA ILE A 5 10.44 2.26 -2.93
C ILE A 5 9.87 0.84 -2.80
N LEU A 6 10.78 -0.13 -2.77
CA LEU A 6 10.46 -1.53 -2.66
C LEU A 6 10.48 -1.93 -1.18
N LEU A 7 9.34 -2.32 -0.60
CA LEU A 7 9.31 -2.90 0.74
C LEU A 7 9.39 -4.43 0.63
N VAL A 8 10.37 -5.03 1.31
CA VAL A 8 10.48 -6.49 1.48
C VAL A 8 10.04 -6.80 2.92
N SER A 9 8.90 -7.47 3.08
CA SER A 9 8.44 -7.95 4.38
C SER A 9 8.97 -9.38 4.62
N GLY A 10 9.75 -9.60 5.68
CA GLY A 10 10.32 -10.91 6.02
C GLY A 10 10.51 -11.19 7.52
N MET A 11 9.78 -12.21 8.00
CA MET A 11 9.91 -13.10 9.17
C MET A 11 9.75 -12.57 10.63
N LYS A 12 8.77 -13.14 11.35
CA LYS A 12 8.84 -13.49 12.79
C LYS A 12 8.88 -15.02 12.96
N GLU A 13 9.55 -15.49 14.00
CA GLU A 13 10.21 -16.81 14.17
C GLU A 13 9.34 -18.09 14.35
N ALA A 14 10.01 -19.21 14.00
CA ALA A 14 9.94 -20.61 14.45
C ALA A 14 8.61 -21.38 14.41
N GLY A 15 8.47 -22.21 13.36
CA GLY A 15 7.61 -23.42 13.39
C GLY A 15 6.67 -23.62 12.22
N GLN A 16 6.56 -22.65 11.30
CA GLN A 16 5.54 -22.66 10.26
C GLN A 16 6.17 -22.34 8.90
N MET A 17 5.92 -23.21 7.90
CA MET A 17 6.42 -23.03 6.54
C MET A 17 5.78 -21.77 5.94
N HIS A 18 6.51 -20.65 5.91
CA HIS A 18 6.00 -19.38 5.41
C HIS A 18 6.60 -19.01 4.05
N THR A 19 5.70 -18.72 3.12
CA THR A 19 5.98 -18.22 1.78
C THR A 19 6.53 -16.79 1.87
N PHE A 20 7.70 -16.54 1.28
CA PHE A 20 8.22 -15.19 1.05
C PHE A 20 7.17 -14.37 0.29
N GLN A 21 6.73 -13.25 0.88
CA GLN A 21 5.83 -12.35 0.18
C GLN A 21 6.63 -11.55 -0.85
N PRO A 22 6.17 -11.49 -2.11
CA PRO A 22 6.85 -10.68 -3.11
C PRO A 22 6.85 -9.22 -2.65
N PRO A 23 7.91 -8.48 -2.97
CA PRO A 23 7.99 -7.08 -2.58
C PRO A 23 6.89 -6.24 -3.24
N PHE A 24 6.45 -5.19 -2.54
CA PHE A 24 5.46 -4.26 -3.07
C PHE A 24 6.04 -2.85 -3.22
N ARG A 25 5.43 -2.07 -4.14
CA ARG A 25 5.82 -0.68 -4.40
C ARG A 25 4.99 0.26 -3.54
N TYR A 26 5.66 1.25 -2.96
CA TYR A 26 5.00 2.34 -2.27
C TYR A 26 5.59 3.70 -2.62
N PHE A 27 4.83 4.75 -2.33
CA PHE A 27 5.27 6.14 -2.41
C PHE A 27 4.95 6.85 -1.09
N VAL A 28 5.82 7.78 -0.71
CA VAL A 28 5.52 8.78 0.31
C VAL A 28 5.17 10.08 -0.40
N VAL A 29 4.01 10.64 -0.08
CA VAL A 29 3.50 11.88 -0.68
C VAL A 29 3.19 12.89 0.41
N ASP A 30 3.55 14.16 0.20
CA ASP A 30 3.08 15.26 1.03
C ASP A 30 1.77 15.81 0.45
N ALA A 31 0.64 15.48 1.08
CA ALA A 31 -0.67 15.96 0.65
C ALA A 31 -0.86 17.46 0.95
N PHE A 32 -1.70 18.12 0.15
CA PHE A 32 -2.06 19.55 0.27
C PHE A 32 -0.90 20.53 0.04
N THR A 33 0.20 20.08 -0.56
CA THR A 33 1.35 20.93 -0.91
C THR A 33 1.93 20.52 -2.25
N SER A 34 2.56 21.47 -2.94
CA SER A 34 3.46 21.23 -4.08
C SER A 34 4.94 21.27 -3.70
N GLN A 35 5.24 21.67 -2.45
CA GLN A 35 6.59 21.73 -1.89
C GLN A 35 6.84 20.51 -1.01
N ALA A 36 8.00 19.87 -1.17
CA ALA A 36 8.42 18.75 -0.34
C ALA A 36 8.53 19.16 1.15
N LEU A 37 8.16 18.25 2.05
CA LEU A 37 8.26 18.37 3.50
C LEU A 37 7.40 19.49 4.13
N LYS A 38 6.37 19.96 3.42
CA LYS A 38 5.52 21.09 3.86
C LYS A 38 4.04 20.74 4.03
N GLY A 39 3.65 19.50 3.71
CA GLY A 39 2.26 19.04 3.71
C GLY A 39 1.96 18.00 4.76
N ASN A 40 0.92 17.21 4.52
CA ASN A 40 0.58 16.05 5.34
C ASN A 40 1.16 14.77 4.72
N PRO A 41 2.22 14.18 5.29
CA PRO A 41 2.83 12.97 4.73
C PRO A 41 1.88 11.79 4.82
N ALA A 42 1.70 11.08 3.71
CA ALA A 42 0.94 9.85 3.62
C ALA A 42 1.65 8.83 2.74
N VAL A 43 1.43 7.55 3.02
CA VAL A 43 1.95 6.45 2.22
C VAL A 43 0.88 5.96 1.26
N VAL A 44 1.26 5.73 0.00
CA VAL A 44 0.43 5.09 -1.01
C VAL A 44 1.09 3.78 -1.42
N VAL A 45 0.45 2.66 -1.10
CA VAL A 45 0.91 1.30 -1.42
C VAL A 45 0.13 0.79 -2.62
N MET A 46 0.83 0.28 -3.63
CA MET A 46 0.19 -0.32 -4.82
C MET A 46 0.14 -1.84 -4.69
N LEU A 47 -1.05 -2.41 -4.80
CA LEU A 47 -1.30 -3.85 -4.71
C LEU A 47 -1.98 -4.37 -5.98
N GLU A 48 -1.56 -5.55 -6.43
CA GLU A 48 -2.17 -6.26 -7.58
C GLU A 48 -3.41 -7.04 -7.17
N GLU A 49 -3.48 -7.44 -5.89
CA GLU A 49 -4.58 -8.20 -5.29
C GLU A 49 -4.91 -7.62 -3.90
N GLU A 50 -6.14 -7.88 -3.45
CA GLU A 50 -6.55 -7.49 -2.10
C GLU A 50 -5.82 -8.35 -1.05
N LYS A 51 -5.45 -7.72 0.07
CA LYS A 51 -4.81 -8.38 1.21
C LYS A 51 -5.73 -8.31 2.43
N GLU A 52 -5.50 -9.22 3.38
CA GLU A 52 -6.25 -9.30 4.63
C GLU A 52 -6.02 -8.06 5.52
N ASN A 53 -7.02 -7.70 6.33
CA ASN A 53 -7.00 -6.48 7.15
C ASN A 53 -5.83 -6.46 8.13
N GLU A 54 -5.48 -7.60 8.70
CA GLU A 54 -4.37 -7.77 9.63
C GLU A 54 -3.04 -7.39 8.97
N TRP A 55 -2.87 -7.78 7.71
CA TRP A 55 -1.68 -7.43 6.93
C TRP A 55 -1.65 -5.94 6.60
N LEU A 56 -2.77 -5.39 6.13
CA LEU A 56 -2.88 -3.95 5.79
C LEU A 56 -2.61 -3.08 7.02
N GLN A 57 -3.16 -3.45 8.18
CA GLN A 57 -2.92 -2.76 9.44
C GLN A 57 -1.46 -2.87 9.89
N GLY A 58 -0.83 -4.05 9.74
CA GLY A 58 0.59 -4.25 10.06
C GLY A 58 1.51 -3.39 9.19
N VAL A 59 1.20 -3.22 7.90
CA VAL A 59 1.95 -2.31 7.01
C VAL A 59 1.76 -0.85 7.43
N ALA A 60 0.53 -0.44 7.74
CA ALA A 60 0.26 0.92 8.22
C ALA A 60 0.98 1.23 9.55
N GLN A 61 1.11 0.23 10.42
CA GLN A 61 1.89 0.30 11.66
C GLN A 61 3.38 0.52 11.39
N GLU A 62 3.95 -0.24 10.46
CA GLU A 62 5.39 -0.14 10.11
C GLU A 62 5.75 1.26 9.59
N PHE A 63 4.90 1.84 8.75
CA PHE A 63 5.13 3.20 8.24
C PHE A 63 4.85 4.29 9.28
N ASN A 64 4.05 4.00 10.31
CA ASN A 64 3.59 4.96 11.32
C ASN A 64 3.02 6.27 10.72
N LEU A 65 2.36 6.15 9.57
CA LEU A 65 1.73 7.23 8.82
C LEU A 65 0.37 6.76 8.27
N LEU A 66 -0.48 7.71 7.87
CA LEU A 66 -1.70 7.37 7.15
C LEU A 66 -1.32 6.63 5.85
N THR A 67 -1.87 5.44 5.67
CA THR A 67 -1.53 4.56 4.55
C THR A 67 -2.77 4.28 3.72
N CYS A 68 -2.66 4.55 2.42
CA CYS A 68 -3.65 4.25 1.40
C CYS A 68 -3.20 3.05 0.59
N PHE A 69 -4.04 2.02 0.49
CA PHE A 69 -3.82 0.87 -0.37
C PHE A 69 -4.62 1.04 -1.66
N LEU A 70 -3.90 1.10 -2.78
CA LEU A 70 -4.43 1.21 -4.12
C LEU A 70 -4.43 -0.18 -4.77
N ILE A 71 -5.59 -0.83 -4.81
CA ILE A 71 -5.77 -2.19 -5.34
C ILE A 71 -6.32 -2.10 -6.75
N MET A 72 -5.60 -2.63 -7.74
CA MET A 72 -6.06 -2.56 -9.13
C MET A 72 -7.22 -3.52 -9.39
N THR A 73 -8.38 -2.98 -9.73
CA THR A 73 -9.53 -3.81 -10.13
C THR A 73 -9.33 -4.24 -11.58
N ASN A 74 -9.30 -5.55 -11.84
CA ASN A 74 -9.08 -6.19 -13.15
C ASN A 74 -7.62 -6.39 -13.61
N PHE A 75 -6.67 -6.69 -12.72
CA PHE A 75 -5.30 -7.05 -13.14
C PHE A 75 -5.25 -8.24 -14.13
N ASN A 76 -6.15 -9.21 -13.98
CA ASN A 76 -6.23 -10.43 -14.82
C ASN A 76 -7.17 -10.32 -16.04
N SER A 77 -7.88 -9.21 -16.22
CA SER A 77 -8.67 -9.03 -17.44
C SER A 77 -7.71 -8.70 -18.58
N LEU A 78 -7.82 -9.39 -19.72
CA LEU A 78 -7.07 -9.17 -20.96
C LEU A 78 -7.23 -7.73 -21.55
N GLN A 79 -7.79 -6.80 -20.78
CA GLN A 79 -8.02 -5.38 -21.07
C GLN A 79 -7.28 -4.46 -20.08
N VAL A 80 -6.00 -4.74 -19.79
CA VAL A 80 -5.07 -3.75 -19.20
C VAL A 80 -4.94 -2.49 -20.09
N THR A 81 -5.54 -2.50 -21.28
CA THR A 81 -5.66 -1.38 -22.22
C THR A 81 -6.88 -0.48 -22.01
N SER A 82 -7.70 -0.68 -20.97
CA SER A 82 -8.80 0.24 -20.71
C SER A 82 -8.21 1.64 -20.40
N LYS A 83 -8.66 2.66 -21.15
CA LYS A 83 -8.16 4.05 -21.01
C LYS A 83 -8.33 4.64 -19.60
N ASN A 84 -9.13 3.98 -18.75
CA ASN A 84 -9.48 4.40 -17.41
C ASN A 84 -9.26 3.25 -16.41
N PRO A 85 -8.04 3.08 -15.87
CA PRO A 85 -7.79 2.08 -14.85
C PRO A 85 -8.65 2.36 -13.61
N ARG A 86 -9.25 1.30 -13.05
CA ARG A 86 -10.10 1.39 -11.86
C ARG A 86 -9.36 0.79 -10.66
N PHE A 87 -9.47 1.46 -9.53
CA PHE A 87 -8.82 1.03 -8.29
C PHE A 87 -9.84 0.97 -7.15
N HIS A 88 -9.65 -0.01 -6.26
CA HIS A 88 -10.26 -0.03 -4.94
C HIS A 88 -9.27 0.62 -3.95
N LEU A 89 -9.80 1.45 -3.06
CA LEU A 89 -9.01 2.23 -2.10
C LEU A 89 -9.35 1.76 -0.70
N ARG A 90 -8.33 1.54 0.14
CA ARG A 90 -8.50 1.28 1.57
C ARG A 90 -7.56 2.15 2.39
N TRP A 91 -8.04 2.67 3.52
CA TRP A 91 -7.29 3.64 4.32
C TRP A 91 -7.09 3.16 5.75
N PHE A 92 -5.83 3.14 6.18
CA PHE A 92 -5.45 2.71 7.52
C PHE A 92 -4.59 3.77 8.19
N ALA A 93 -4.92 4.11 9.43
CA ALA A 93 -4.04 4.78 10.36
C ALA A 93 -3.18 3.71 11.07
N PRO A 94 -2.09 4.10 11.75
CA PRO A 94 -1.24 3.13 12.46
C PRO A 94 -1.98 2.29 13.51
N THR A 95 -3.11 2.76 14.03
CA THR A 95 -3.83 2.05 15.11
C THR A 95 -5.19 1.51 14.70
N LEU A 96 -5.76 1.93 13.57
CA LEU A 96 -7.10 1.52 13.14
C LEU A 96 -7.34 1.75 11.64
N GLU A 97 -8.26 0.97 11.07
CA GLU A 97 -8.83 1.23 9.75
C GLU A 97 -9.73 2.47 9.80
N VAL A 98 -9.47 3.46 8.95
CA VAL A 98 -10.12 4.77 9.06
C VAL A 98 -11.34 4.86 8.15
N TYR A 99 -11.24 4.37 6.90
CA TYR A 99 -12.30 4.47 5.89
C TYR A 99 -12.24 3.30 4.89
N THR A 100 -13.39 2.67 4.63
CA THR A 100 -13.62 1.59 3.64
C THR A 100 -14.60 2.04 2.56
#